data_AF-A0AAV7QR65-F1
#
_entry.id   AF-A0AAV7QR65-F1
#
_cell.length_a   1.000
_cell.length_b   1.000
_cell.length_c   1.000
_cell.angle_alpha   90.00
_cell.angle_beta   90.00
_cell.angle_gamma   90.00
#
_symmetry.space_group_name_H-M   'P 1'
#
loop_
_entity.id
_entity.type
_entity.pdbx_description
1 polymer ?
#
loop_
_entity_poly.entity_id
_entity_poly.type
_entity_poly.pdbx_seq_one_letter_code
_entity_poly.pdbx_strand_id
1 'polypeptide(L)'
;MQSSLLSVLLISCLCHVTNGNLANFGFMMLDVTGKTSFPYYTSYGCHCGKGGAGMPVDATDWCCWTHDCCYEKLGLEGCSPKTEYYRYQVYKGIVVCGEYVHLLVLL
;
A
#
# COMPACT_ATOMS: atom_id res chain seq x y z
N MET A 1 -13.67 23.63 -27.53
CA MET A 1 -13.64 22.30 -26.86
C MET A 1 -12.51 21.43 -27.43
N GLN A 2 -11.26 21.89 -27.37
CA GLN A 2 -10.07 21.14 -27.85
C GLN A 2 -8.84 21.37 -26.95
N SER A 3 -8.81 22.49 -26.20
CA SER A 3 -7.76 22.82 -25.23
C SER A 3 -7.78 21.98 -23.95
N SER A 4 -8.87 21.28 -23.64
CA SER A 4 -8.99 20.46 -22.43
C SER A 4 -8.46 19.03 -22.56
N LEU A 5 -8.29 18.53 -23.80
CA LEU A 5 -7.76 17.17 -24.04
C LEU A 5 -6.23 17.13 -23.97
N LEU A 6 -5.56 18.18 -24.46
CA LEU A 6 -4.10 18.31 -24.35
C LEU A 6 -3.63 18.44 -22.90
N SER A 7 -4.39 19.14 -22.04
CA SER A 7 -4.04 19.27 -20.62
C SER A 7 -4.17 17.95 -19.86
N VAL A 8 -5.17 17.12 -20.18
CA VAL A 8 -5.36 15.79 -19.55
C VAL A 8 -4.25 14.81 -19.95
N LEU A 9 -3.82 14.82 -21.22
CA LEU A 9 -2.72 13.98 -21.70
C LEU A 9 -1.37 14.35 -21.06
N LEU A 10 -1.10 15.65 -20.86
CA LEU A 10 0.10 16.12 -20.18
C LEU A 10 0.13 15.75 -18.69
N ILE A 11 -1.02 15.73 -18.02
CA ILE A 11 -1.12 15.33 -16.60
C ILE A 11 -0.85 13.81 -16.45
N SER A 12 -1.30 12.99 -17.41
CA SER A 12 -1.08 11.53 -17.36
C SER A 12 0.40 11.13 -17.48
N CYS A 13 1.25 11.99 -18.06
CA CYS A 13 2.68 11.73 -18.25
C CYS A 13 3.56 12.37 -17.14
N LEU A 14 2.99 13.26 -16.31
CA LEU A 14 3.67 13.95 -15.20
C LEU A 14 3.33 13.36 -13.83
N CYS A 15 2.32 12.50 -13.73
CA CYS A 15 2.03 11.74 -12.51
C CYS A 15 2.96 10.53 -12.38
N HIS A 16 4.27 10.76 -12.28
CA HIS A 16 5.11 9.86 -11.48
C HIS A 16 4.72 10.03 -10.01
N VAL A 17 3.59 9.45 -9.59
CA VAL A 17 3.28 9.32 -8.16
C VAL A 17 4.18 8.23 -7.60
N THR A 18 5.45 8.54 -7.38
CA THR A 18 6.35 7.67 -6.60
C THR A 18 6.62 8.33 -5.26
N ASN A 19 5.71 8.14 -4.32
CA ASN A 19 5.95 8.40 -2.90
C ASN A 19 5.27 7.28 -2.14
N GLY A 20 6.04 6.39 -1.54
CA GLY A 20 5.56 5.03 -1.37
C GLY A 20 5.56 4.52 0.04
N ASN A 21 4.83 5.22 0.89
CA ASN A 21 4.57 4.84 2.25
C ASN A 21 3.13 4.32 2.35
N LEU A 22 2.17 4.91 3.06
CA LEU A 22 0.78 4.39 3.06
C LEU A 22 0.19 4.20 1.64
N ALA A 23 0.63 5.00 0.65
CA ALA A 23 0.27 4.82 -0.76
C ALA A 23 0.81 3.51 -1.38
N ASN A 24 2.05 3.11 -1.06
CA ASN A 24 2.59 1.81 -1.49
C ASN A 24 1.75 0.65 -0.95
N PHE A 25 1.33 0.76 0.31
CA PHE A 25 0.47 -0.26 0.90
C PHE A 25 -0.88 -0.30 0.18
N GLY A 26 -1.43 0.86 -0.18
CA GLY A 26 -2.65 0.95 -0.98
C GLY A 26 -2.53 0.27 -2.34
N PHE A 27 -1.44 0.49 -3.08
CA PHE A 27 -1.19 -0.17 -4.35
C PHE A 27 -0.95 -1.68 -4.20
N MET A 28 -0.18 -2.09 -3.20
CA MET A 28 0.05 -3.50 -2.89
C MET A 28 -1.27 -4.24 -2.60
N MET A 29 -2.14 -3.64 -1.79
CA MET A 29 -3.47 -4.18 -1.50
C MET A 29 -4.32 -4.28 -2.77
N LEU A 30 -4.26 -3.30 -3.67
CA LEU A 30 -4.96 -3.33 -4.95
C LEU A 30 -4.48 -4.50 -5.82
N ASP A 31 -3.16 -4.68 -5.94
CA ASP A 31 -2.58 -5.74 -6.77
C ASP A 31 -2.90 -7.15 -6.25
N VAL A 32 -2.91 -7.34 -4.92
CA VAL A 32 -3.15 -8.65 -4.30
C VAL A 32 -4.64 -8.98 -4.20
N THR A 33 -5.48 -7.99 -3.86
CA THR A 33 -6.89 -8.23 -3.54
C THR A 33 -7.86 -7.84 -4.66
N GLY A 34 -7.39 -7.08 -5.65
CA GLY A 34 -8.24 -6.49 -6.70
C GLY A 34 -9.17 -5.38 -6.18
N LYS A 35 -8.98 -4.90 -4.95
CA LYS A 35 -9.83 -3.87 -4.32
C LYS A 35 -8.99 -2.66 -3.92
N THR A 36 -9.50 -1.46 -4.20
CA THR A 36 -8.85 -0.22 -3.75
C THR A 36 -8.89 -0.14 -2.22
N SER A 37 -7.81 0.33 -1.60
CA SER A 37 -7.73 0.47 -0.14
C SER A 37 -8.80 1.43 0.41
N PHE A 38 -9.02 2.55 -0.28
CA PHE A 38 -10.15 3.45 -0.05
C PHE A 38 -11.30 3.14 -1.03
N PRO A 39 -12.56 3.07 -0.57
CA PRO A 39 -13.02 3.16 0.82
C PRO A 39 -13.04 1.81 1.57
N TYR A 40 -12.73 0.70 0.90
CA TYR A 40 -13.05 -0.64 1.38
C TYR A 40 -12.36 -1.08 2.68
N TYR A 41 -11.15 -0.59 2.94
CA TYR A 41 -10.34 -0.99 4.10
C TYR A 41 -9.92 0.19 4.98
N THR A 42 -10.12 1.44 4.55
CA THR A 42 -9.72 2.62 5.33
C THR A 42 -10.61 2.92 6.54
N SER A 43 -11.78 2.28 6.61
CA SER A 43 -12.77 2.46 7.69
C SER A 43 -13.57 1.17 7.91
N TYR A 44 -12.92 0.02 7.78
CA TYR A 44 -13.55 -1.29 7.93
C TYR A 44 -13.36 -1.82 9.35
N GLY A 45 -14.42 -2.37 9.94
CA GLY A 45 -14.34 -2.98 11.26
C GLY A 45 -13.92 -2.00 12.37
N CYS A 46 -13.20 -2.52 13.34
CA CYS A 46 -12.72 -1.78 14.51
C CYS A 46 -11.27 -1.31 14.37
N HIS A 47 -10.44 -1.95 13.53
CA HIS A 47 -8.99 -1.73 13.46
C HIS A 47 -8.48 -1.34 12.06
N CYS A 48 -9.23 -1.56 10.98
CA CYS A 48 -8.76 -1.13 9.66
C CYS A 48 -8.92 0.39 9.46
N GLY A 49 -7.81 1.12 9.48
CA GLY A 49 -7.78 2.55 9.19
C GLY A 49 -7.03 3.37 10.24
N LYS A 50 -7.65 4.46 10.70
CA LYS A 50 -7.05 5.34 11.71
C LYS A 50 -7.51 4.94 13.11
N GLY A 51 -6.59 4.32 13.85
CA GLY A 51 -6.83 3.90 15.23
C GLY A 51 -7.61 2.60 15.31
N GLY A 52 -7.59 1.99 16.49
CA GLY A 52 -8.24 0.71 16.74
C GLY A 52 -8.64 0.57 18.20
N ALA A 53 -9.88 0.15 18.46
CA ALA A 53 -10.38 -0.12 19.80
C ALA A 53 -11.48 -1.18 19.78
N GLY A 54 -11.53 -2.01 20.82
CA GLY A 54 -12.47 -3.13 20.90
C GLY A 54 -11.97 -4.39 20.19
N MET A 55 -12.85 -5.40 20.13
CA MET A 55 -12.55 -6.70 19.53
C MET A 55 -12.69 -6.66 18.00
N PRO A 56 -11.75 -7.25 17.24
CA PRO A 56 -11.89 -7.34 15.79
C PRO A 56 -13.16 -8.09 15.38
N VAL A 57 -13.87 -7.56 14.39
CA VAL A 57 -15.23 -8.03 14.02
C VAL A 57 -15.22 -9.28 13.14
N ASP A 58 -14.14 -9.50 12.37
CA ASP A 58 -13.98 -10.64 11.48
C ASP A 58 -12.48 -10.90 11.18
N ALA A 59 -12.20 -11.87 10.30
CA ALA A 59 -10.84 -12.22 9.92
C ALA A 59 -10.08 -11.07 9.23
N THR A 60 -10.77 -10.21 8.46
CA THR A 60 -10.17 -9.05 7.82
C THR A 60 -9.71 -8.03 8.86
N ASP A 61 -10.56 -7.76 9.85
CA ASP A 61 -10.27 -6.83 10.93
C ASP A 61 -9.14 -7.34 11.84
N TRP A 62 -9.02 -8.67 12.01
CA TRP A 62 -7.86 -9.29 12.68
C TRP A 62 -6.54 -9.05 11.93
N CYS A 63 -6.56 -9.01 10.59
CA CYS A 63 -5.38 -8.64 9.82
C CYS A 63 -4.97 -7.19 10.10
N CYS A 64 -5.94 -6.28 10.19
CA CYS A 64 -5.69 -4.87 10.49
C CYS A 64 -5.15 -4.67 11.91
N TRP A 65 -5.72 -5.35 12.91
CA TRP A 65 -5.19 -5.35 14.27
C TRP A 65 -3.72 -5.82 14.31
N THR A 66 -3.41 -6.92 13.62
CA THR A 66 -2.04 -7.45 13.53
C THR A 66 -1.09 -6.46 12.84
N HIS A 67 -1.57 -5.80 11.78
CA HIS A 67 -0.82 -4.80 11.04
C HIS A 67 -0.52 -3.55 11.88
N ASP A 68 -1.48 -3.09 12.69
CA ASP A 68 -1.28 -1.98 13.62
C ASP A 68 -0.23 -2.32 14.69
N CYS A 69 -0.25 -3.54 15.25
CA CYS A 69 0.80 -4.01 16.16
C CYS A 69 2.20 -4.03 15.49
N CYS A 70 2.27 -4.41 14.22
CA CYS A 70 3.51 -4.37 13.44
C CYS A 70 4.02 -2.93 13.28
N TYR A 71 3.13 -1.99 12.94
CA TYR A 71 3.47 -0.58 12.81
C TYR A 71 3.93 0.05 14.13
N GLU A 72 3.29 -0.31 15.25
CA GLU A 72 3.70 0.13 16.58
C GLU A 72 5.12 -0.34 16.90
N LYS A 73 5.41 -1.63 16.70
CA LYS A 73 6.75 -2.18 16.91
C LYS A 73 7.82 -1.49 16.06
N LEU A 74 7.54 -1.28 14.78
CA LEU A 74 8.45 -0.55 13.88
C LEU A 74 8.67 0.90 14.35
N GLY A 75 7.63 1.56 14.86
CA GLY A 75 7.73 2.89 15.47
C GLY A 75 8.63 2.91 16.71
N LEU A 76 8.56 1.89 17.56
CA LEU A 76 9.43 1.73 18.72
C LEU A 76 10.90 1.48 18.32
N GLU A 77 11.13 0.85 17.18
CA GLU A 77 12.46 0.64 16.58
C GLU A 77 12.99 1.88 15.83
N GLY A 78 12.21 2.97 15.79
CA GLY A 78 12.60 4.25 15.17
C GLY A 78 12.27 4.37 13.68
N CYS A 79 11.55 3.40 13.11
CA CYS A 79 11.06 3.48 11.74
C CYS A 79 9.76 4.28 11.65
N SER A 80 9.51 4.87 10.49
CA SER A 80 8.26 5.59 10.19
C SER A 80 7.45 4.85 9.11
N PRO A 81 6.77 3.73 9.43
CA PRO A 81 6.19 2.82 8.43
C PRO A 81 5.07 3.46 7.57
N LYS A 82 4.42 4.52 8.07
CA LYS A 82 3.40 5.28 7.34
C LYS A 82 3.98 6.30 6.37
N THR A 83 5.26 6.66 6.51
CA THR A 83 5.92 7.70 5.71
C THR A 83 7.18 7.23 4.95
N GLU A 84 7.75 6.10 5.31
CA GLU A 84 8.93 5.53 4.63
C GLU A 84 8.58 4.75 3.37
N TYR A 85 9.38 4.97 2.32
CA TYR A 85 9.29 4.23 1.07
C TYR A 85 9.90 2.84 1.21
N TYR A 86 9.23 1.82 0.68
CA TYR A 86 9.80 0.47 0.56
C TYR A 86 9.62 -0.10 -0.85
N ARG A 87 10.59 -0.93 -1.27
CA ARG A 87 10.55 -1.64 -2.55
C ARG A 87 9.84 -2.97 -2.39
N TYR A 88 8.97 -3.30 -3.33
CA TYR A 88 8.32 -4.60 -3.40
C TYR A 88 7.96 -4.92 -4.86
N GLN A 89 7.66 -6.19 -5.11
CA GLN A 89 7.06 -6.67 -6.35
C GLN A 89 5.90 -7.60 -6.03
N VAL A 90 4.91 -7.68 -6.92
CA VAL A 90 3.82 -8.65 -6.82
C VAL A 90 3.92 -9.62 -7.99
N TYR A 91 4.13 -10.91 -7.70
CA TYR A 91 4.18 -11.95 -8.71
C TYR A 91 3.10 -12.99 -8.43
N LYS A 92 2.14 -13.13 -9.36
CA LYS A 92 1.01 -14.06 -9.22
C LYS A 92 0.26 -13.92 -7.87
N GLY A 93 0.05 -12.67 -7.42
CA GLY A 93 -0.64 -12.37 -6.16
C GLY A 93 0.23 -12.54 -4.90
N ILE A 94 1.51 -12.87 -5.04
CA ILE A 94 2.45 -13.00 -3.92
C ILE A 94 3.28 -11.71 -3.83
N VAL A 95 3.26 -11.09 -2.65
CA VAL A 95 4.10 -9.92 -2.35
C VAL A 95 5.52 -10.38 -2.04
N VAL A 96 6.49 -9.78 -2.70
CA VAL A 96 7.89 -9.95 -2.37
C VAL A 96 8.54 -8.61 -2.07
N CYS A 97 9.08 -8.50 -0.86
CA CYS A 97 9.77 -7.30 -0.39
C CYS A 97 11.22 -7.23 -0.90
N GLY A 98 11.70 -6.02 -1.17
CA GLY A 98 13.03 -5.75 -1.68
C GLY A 98 13.12 -5.74 -3.21
N GLU A 99 14.36 -5.69 -3.72
CA GLU A 99 14.64 -5.87 -5.14
C GLU A 99 15.09 -7.30 -5.38
N TYR A 100 14.37 -8.03 -6.23
CA TYR A 100 15.04 -9.09 -6.98
C TYR A 100 15.87 -8.43 -8.07
N VAL A 101 17.18 -8.58 -7.96
CA VAL A 101 18.14 -8.32 -9.02
C VAL A 101 17.77 -9.19 -10.22
N HIS A 102 16.92 -8.69 -11.11
CA HIS A 102 16.63 -9.31 -12.40
C HIS A 102 17.80 -9.06 -13.36
N LEU A 103 19.02 -9.49 -12.98
CA LEU A 103 20.23 -9.32 -13.78
C LEU A 103 21.36 -10.34 -13.47
N LEU A 104 21.02 -11.59 -13.11
CA LEU A 104 22.01 -12.68 -12.99
C LEU A 104 21.50 -14.04 -13.53
N VAL A 105 20.54 -14.02 -14.46
CA VAL A 105 20.10 -15.24 -15.21
C VAL A 105 20.03 -14.98 -16.74
N LEU A 106 20.87 -14.06 -17.22
CA LEU A 106 21.20 -13.91 -18.65
C LEU A 106 22.73 -13.90 -18.85
N LEU A 107 23.44 -14.73 -18.06
CA LEU A 107 24.75 -15.28 -18.45
C LEU A 107 24.52 -16.66 -19.06
#